data_AF-A0A935FA52-F1
#
_entry.id   AF-A0A935FA52-F1
#
_cell.length_a   1.000
_cell.length_b   1.000
_cell.length_c   1.000
_cell.angle_alpha   90.00
_cell.angle_beta   90.00
_cell.angle_gamma   90.00
#
_symmetry.space_group_name_H-M   'P 1'
#
loop_
_entity.id
_entity.type
_entity.pdbx_description
1 polymer ?
#
loop_
_entity_poly.entity_id
_entity_poly.type
_entity_poly.pdbx_seq_one_letter_code
_entity_poly.pdbx_strand_id
1 'polypeptide(L)'
;MKLDLAVMRPVNVQRATEGFRCYDNQPLTYWTTALAGEVGELCNMIKKLQRVERGGIDGGSSYTAKDISKEMLKEEIGGIAIYLDLLASLLDIDLEEAIIETFNSKSKKYGFKQMLETTEENNSKL
;
A
#
# COMPACT_ATOMS: atom_id res chain seq x y z
N MET A 1 -16.22 -11.23 -0.48
CA MET A 1 -16.19 -10.06 0.41
C MET A 1 -15.44 -8.96 -0.32
N LYS A 2 -15.99 -7.74 -0.40
CA LYS A 2 -15.29 -6.58 -0.93
C LYS A 2 -14.54 -5.94 0.25
N LEU A 3 -13.28 -5.55 0.05
CA LEU A 3 -12.53 -4.82 1.07
C LEU A 3 -13.02 -3.36 1.07
N ASP A 4 -13.40 -2.89 2.24
CA ASP A 4 -13.77 -1.51 2.52
C ASP A 4 -12.68 -0.94 3.46
N LEU A 5 -12.12 0.24 3.12
CA LEU A 5 -11.00 0.81 3.85
C LEU A 5 -11.41 1.26 5.26
N ALA A 6 -12.62 1.79 5.43
CA ALA A 6 -13.15 2.18 6.73
C ALA A 6 -13.36 0.94 7.62
N VAL A 7 -13.75 -0.20 7.02
CA VAL A 7 -13.87 -1.48 7.75
C VAL A 7 -12.50 -2.12 8.02
N MET A 8 -11.54 -1.96 7.11
CA MET A 8 -10.19 -2.51 7.25
C MET A 8 -9.43 -1.86 8.41
N ARG A 9 -9.49 -0.53 8.52
CA ARG A 9 -8.70 0.27 9.45
C ARG A 9 -8.77 -0.23 10.91
N PRO A 10 -9.95 -0.41 11.53
CA PRO A 10 -10.04 -0.91 12.92
C PRO A 10 -9.38 -2.28 13.12
N VAL A 11 -9.58 -3.21 12.17
CA VAL A 11 -9.02 -4.56 12.24
C VAL A 11 -7.49 -4.52 12.08
N ASN A 12 -6.99 -3.64 11.21
CA ASN A 12 -5.56 -3.48 10.97
C ASN A 12 -4.86 -2.88 12.20
N VAL A 13 -5.44 -1.81 12.78
CA VAL A 13 -4.95 -1.20 14.02
C VAL A 13 -4.98 -2.19 15.19
N GLN A 14 -6.07 -2.95 15.34
CA GLN A 14 -6.16 -3.98 16.37
C GLN A 14 -5.05 -5.03 16.20
N ARG A 15 -4.82 -5.52 14.98
CA ARG A 15 -3.75 -6.48 14.69
C ARG A 15 -2.36 -5.91 15.00
N ALA A 16 -2.11 -4.64 14.70
CA ALA A 16 -0.86 -3.96 15.02
C ALA A 16 -0.67 -3.76 16.54
N THR A 17 -1.76 -3.52 17.27
CA THR A 17 -1.76 -3.30 18.73
C THR A 17 -1.62 -4.61 19.50
N GLU A 18 -2.44 -5.62 19.19
CA GLU A 18 -2.53 -6.85 19.98
C GLU A 18 -1.57 -7.93 19.47
N GLY A 19 -1.48 -8.07 18.15
CA GLY A 19 -0.68 -9.10 17.49
C GLY A 19 0.79 -8.72 17.44
N PHE A 20 1.11 -7.60 16.79
CA PHE A 20 2.50 -7.13 16.65
C PHE A 20 2.99 -6.31 17.84
N ARG A 21 2.08 -5.77 18.67
CA ARG A 21 2.40 -4.98 19.87
C ARG A 21 3.33 -3.81 19.58
N CYS A 22 3.08 -3.12 18.48
CA CYS A 22 3.92 -2.01 18.02
C CYS A 22 3.15 -0.70 17.79
N TYR A 23 1.82 -0.75 17.65
CA TYR A 23 1.00 0.40 17.24
C TYR A 23 1.21 1.65 18.09
N ASP A 24 1.19 1.48 19.41
CA ASP A 24 1.17 2.53 20.43
C ASP A 24 2.54 2.78 21.09
N ASN A 25 3.57 2.00 20.71
CA ASN A 25 4.90 2.07 21.35
C ASN A 25 6.06 2.30 20.38
N GLN A 26 5.81 2.36 19.06
CA GLN A 26 6.83 2.67 18.06
C GLN A 26 6.71 4.10 17.55
N PRO A 27 7.84 4.80 17.28
CA PRO A 27 7.82 6.15 16.74
C PRO A 27 7.32 6.16 15.29
N LEU A 28 6.83 7.30 14.79
CA LEU A 28 6.43 7.45 13.38
C LEU A 28 7.52 7.03 12.39
N THR A 29 8.80 7.21 12.74
CA THR A 29 9.94 6.76 11.91
C THR A 29 9.97 5.24 11.71
N TYR A 30 9.47 4.45 12.66
CA TYR A 30 9.33 3.01 12.51
C TYR A 30 8.34 2.69 11.38
N TRP A 31 7.18 3.35 11.38
CA TRP A 31 6.10 3.12 10.42
C TRP A 31 6.45 3.57 9.02
N THR A 32 7.10 4.73 8.87
CA THR A 32 7.61 5.17 7.58
C THR A 32 8.71 4.26 7.04
N THR A 33 9.57 3.73 7.91
CA THR A 33 10.60 2.76 7.52
C THR A 33 10.00 1.42 7.14
N ALA A 34 8.98 0.94 7.86
CA ALA A 34 8.28 -0.30 7.53
C ALA A 34 7.59 -0.20 6.15
N LEU A 35 6.87 0.89 5.89
CA LEU A 35 6.30 1.16 4.56
C LEU A 35 7.39 1.19 3.47
N ALA A 36 8.50 1.88 3.73
CA ALA A 36 9.62 1.92 2.79
C ALA A 36 10.27 0.54 2.58
N GLY A 37 10.23 -0.34 3.58
CA GLY A 37 10.66 -1.73 3.49
C GLY A 37 9.89 -2.48 2.41
N GLU A 38 8.56 -2.55 2.53
CA GLU A 38 7.67 -3.21 1.58
C GLU A 38 7.82 -2.64 0.15
N VAL A 39 7.91 -1.31 0.04
CA VAL A 39 8.18 -0.64 -1.25
C VAL A 39 9.56 -1.06 -1.80
N GLY A 40 10.57 -1.16 -0.94
CA GLY A 40 11.92 -1.56 -1.30
C GLY A 40 12.02 -3.01 -1.78
N GLU A 41 11.28 -3.91 -1.15
CA GLU A 41 11.18 -5.31 -1.55
C GLU A 41 10.55 -5.44 -2.93
N LEU A 42 9.40 -4.80 -3.16
CA LEU A 42 8.77 -4.72 -4.48
C LEU A 42 9.73 -4.14 -5.54
N CYS A 43 10.41 -3.03 -5.22
CA CYS A 43 11.39 -2.41 -6.11
C CYS A 43 12.53 -3.37 -6.46
N ASN A 44 13.04 -4.11 -5.47
CA ASN A 44 14.14 -5.05 -5.68
C ASN A 44 13.72 -6.24 -6.56
N MET A 45 12.50 -6.75 -6.39
CA MET A 45 11.94 -7.80 -7.23
C MET A 45 11.82 -7.34 -8.69
N ILE A 46 11.17 -6.20 -8.94
CA ILE A 46 11.00 -5.66 -10.30
C ILE A 46 12.37 -5.38 -10.95
N LYS A 47 13.32 -4.79 -10.21
CA LYS A 47 14.68 -4.55 -10.69
C LYS A 47 15.39 -5.86 -11.10
N LYS A 48 15.23 -6.95 -10.34
CA LYS A 48 15.82 -8.26 -10.67
C LYS A 48 15.23 -8.83 -11.95
N LEU A 49 13.90 -8.80 -12.09
CA LEU A 49 13.20 -9.25 -13.30
C LEU A 49 13.71 -8.50 -14.53
N GLN A 50 13.71 -7.17 -14.49
CA GLN A 50 14.15 -6.33 -15.60
C GLN A 50 15.63 -6.49 -15.92
N ARG A 51 16.49 -6.68 -14.90
CA ARG A 51 17.91 -6.93 -15.12
C ARG A 51 18.14 -8.19 -15.97
N VAL A 52 17.44 -9.28 -15.67
CA VAL A 52 17.56 -10.54 -16.42
C VAL A 52 16.92 -10.43 -17.81
N GLU A 53 15.76 -9.78 -17.92
CA GLU A 53 15.11 -9.49 -19.21
C GLU A 53 16.04 -8.71 -20.16
N ARG A 54 16.89 -7.84 -19.60
CA ARG A 54 17.87 -7.03 -20.33
C ARG A 54 19.24 -7.73 -20.53
N GLY A 55 19.33 -9.04 -20.26
CA GLY A 55 20.55 -9.85 -20.45
C GLY A 55 21.59 -9.72 -19.33
N GLY A 56 21.23 -9.12 -18.21
CA GLY A 56 22.07 -9.05 -17.01
C GLY A 56 22.07 -10.36 -16.20
N ILE A 57 22.99 -10.44 -15.24
CA ILE A 57 23.17 -11.63 -14.40
C ILE A 57 21.97 -11.85 -13.47
N ASP A 58 21.51 -13.09 -13.38
CA ASP A 58 20.54 -13.50 -12.38
C ASP A 58 21.22 -13.80 -11.03
N GLY A 59 21.26 -12.80 -10.15
CA GLY A 59 21.91 -12.90 -8.84
C GLY A 59 21.07 -12.38 -7.67
N GLY A 60 21.34 -12.93 -6.48
CA GLY A 60 20.73 -12.56 -5.21
C GLY A 60 21.14 -13.49 -4.08
N SER A 61 21.18 -12.98 -2.84
CA SER A 61 21.49 -13.77 -1.63
C SER A 61 20.28 -14.54 -1.10
N SER A 62 19.07 -14.01 -1.25
CA SER A 62 17.83 -14.63 -0.72
C SER A 62 16.98 -15.29 -1.80
N TYR A 63 16.78 -14.59 -2.93
CA TYR A 63 16.06 -15.09 -4.10
C TYR A 63 16.63 -14.45 -5.37
N THR A 64 16.43 -15.09 -6.52
CA THR A 64 16.82 -14.59 -7.84
C THR A 64 15.58 -14.32 -8.71
N ALA A 65 15.75 -13.79 -9.92
CA ALA A 65 14.64 -13.42 -10.79
C ALA A 65 13.74 -14.61 -11.15
N LYS A 66 14.33 -15.81 -11.28
CA LYS A 66 13.58 -17.05 -11.56
C LYS A 66 12.61 -17.46 -10.45
N ASP A 67 12.88 -17.02 -9.22
CA ASP A 67 12.08 -17.36 -8.04
C ASP A 67 10.89 -16.41 -7.89
N ILE A 68 10.95 -15.22 -8.50
CA ILE A 68 9.95 -14.17 -8.35
C ILE A 68 8.65 -14.58 -9.06
N SER A 69 7.63 -14.84 -8.26
CA SER A 69 6.28 -15.14 -8.73
C SER A 69 5.36 -13.92 -8.64
N LYS A 70 4.18 -14.03 -9.27
CA LYS A 70 3.12 -13.04 -9.11
C LYS A 70 2.62 -12.98 -7.67
N GLU A 71 2.66 -14.09 -6.96
CA GLU A 71 2.26 -14.21 -5.57
C GLU A 71 3.19 -13.41 -4.66
N MET A 72 4.51 -13.46 -4.88
CA MET A 72 5.47 -12.63 -4.15
C MET A 72 5.22 -11.13 -4.39
N LEU A 73 5.00 -10.73 -5.64
CA LEU A 73 4.68 -9.32 -5.94
C LEU A 73 3.37 -8.88 -5.28
N LYS A 74 2.37 -9.77 -5.20
CA LYS A 74 1.10 -9.49 -4.52
C LYS A 74 1.27 -9.34 -3.01
N GLU A 75 2.17 -10.11 -2.41
CA GLU A 75 2.49 -10.02 -0.98
C GLU A 75 3.03 -8.62 -0.65
N GLU A 76 4.07 -8.16 -1.36
CA GLU A 76 4.64 -6.82 -1.15
C GLU A 76 3.62 -5.70 -1.42
N ILE A 77 2.85 -5.79 -2.51
CA ILE A 77 1.80 -4.79 -2.80
C ILE A 77 0.74 -4.75 -1.69
N GLY A 78 0.40 -5.91 -1.14
CA GLY A 78 -0.51 -6.02 0.01
C GLY A 78 0.09 -5.41 1.28
N GLY A 79 1.37 -5.68 1.56
CA GLY A 79 2.12 -5.11 2.66
C GLY A 79 2.20 -3.58 2.58
N ILE A 80 2.47 -3.02 1.40
CA ILE A 80 2.45 -1.58 1.14
C ILE A 80 1.09 -0.99 1.54
N ALA A 81 -0.02 -1.58 1.10
CA ALA A 81 -1.36 -1.08 1.43
C ALA A 81 -1.64 -1.14 2.94
N ILE A 82 -1.24 -2.24 3.60
CA ILE A 82 -1.40 -2.44 5.05
C ILE A 82 -0.64 -1.39 5.84
N TYR A 83 0.64 -1.15 5.52
CA TYR A 83 1.46 -0.18 6.24
C TYR A 83 1.10 1.27 5.90
N LEU A 84 0.63 1.54 4.68
CA LEU A 84 0.10 2.85 4.32
C LEU A 84 -1.16 3.19 5.14
N ASP A 85 -2.05 2.21 5.34
CA ASP A 85 -3.23 2.37 6.20
C ASP A 85 -2.87 2.61 7.67
N LEU A 86 -1.92 1.86 8.22
CA LEU A 86 -1.44 2.10 9.60
C LEU A 86 -0.79 3.48 9.76
N LEU A 87 0.03 3.89 8.79
CA LEU A 87 0.65 5.21 8.78
C LEU A 87 -0.41 6.31 8.70
N ALA A 88 -1.40 6.19 7.81
CA ALA A 88 -2.52 7.12 7.73
C ALA A 88 -3.27 7.20 9.06
N SER A 89 -3.52 6.06 9.72
CA SER A 89 -4.13 6.03 11.04
C SER A 89 -3.35 6.79 12.10
N LEU A 90 -2.02 6.63 12.14
CA LEU A 90 -1.16 7.28 13.14
C LEU A 90 -1.01 8.78 12.89
N LEU A 91 -1.28 9.23 11.67
CA LEU A 91 -1.26 10.64 11.27
C LEU A 91 -2.65 11.29 11.31
N ASP A 92 -3.67 10.58 11.79
CA ASP A 92 -5.06 11.03 11.81
C ASP A 92 -5.59 11.40 10.41
N ILE A 93 -5.25 10.58 9.42
CA ILE A 93 -5.66 10.74 8.01
C ILE A 93 -6.67 9.64 7.65
N ASP A 94 -7.81 10.06 7.10
CA ASP A 94 -8.72 9.16 6.40
C ASP A 94 -8.10 8.77 5.05
N LEU A 95 -7.75 7.49 4.90
CA LEU A 95 -7.05 7.02 3.71
C LEU A 95 -7.97 6.99 2.48
N GLU A 96 -9.25 6.69 2.65
CA GLU A 96 -10.20 6.63 1.55
C GLU A 96 -10.45 8.03 0.98
N GLU A 97 -10.70 9.01 1.85
CA GLU A 97 -10.84 10.42 1.48
C GLU A 97 -9.59 10.92 0.77
N ALA A 98 -8.39 10.70 1.34
CA ALA A 98 -7.13 11.13 0.74
C ALA A 98 -6.90 10.55 -0.67
N ILE A 99 -7.29 9.29 -0.90
CA ILE A 99 -7.24 8.65 -2.22
C ILE A 99 -8.20 9.31 -3.19
N ILE A 100 -9.47 9.48 -2.79
CA ILE A 100 -10.53 10.07 -3.63
C ILE A 100 -10.15 11.49 -4.05
N GLU A 101 -9.77 12.33 -3.10
CA GLU A 101 -9.39 13.72 -3.35
C GLU A 101 -8.18 13.81 -4.28
N THR A 102 -7.13 13.04 -4.00
CA THR A 102 -5.90 13.05 -4.80
C THR A 102 -6.18 12.56 -6.21
N PHE A 103 -6.92 11.46 -6.37
CA PHE A 103 -7.28 10.93 -7.69
C PHE A 103 -8.08 11.95 -8.49
N ASN A 104 -9.15 12.48 -7.91
CA ASN A 104 -10.04 13.44 -8.57
C ASN A 104 -9.32 14.75 -8.91
N SER A 105 -8.44 15.25 -8.04
CA SER A 105 -7.62 16.43 -8.29
C SER A 105 -6.67 16.23 -9.47
N LYS A 106 -5.99 15.07 -9.55
CA LYS A 106 -5.12 14.75 -10.69
C LYS A 106 -5.92 14.58 -11.99
N SER A 107 -7.07 13.90 -11.94
CA SER A 107 -7.94 13.77 -13.12
C SER A 107 -8.38 15.12 -13.66
N LYS A 108 -8.84 16.03 -12.79
CA LYS A 108 -9.19 17.41 -13.16
C LYS A 108 -7.99 18.15 -13.76
N LYS A 109 -6.82 18.06 -13.13
CA LYS A 109 -5.58 18.73 -13.59
C LYS A 109 -5.19 18.34 -15.02
N TYR A 110 -5.38 17.08 -15.40
CA TYR A 110 -4.97 16.56 -16.70
C TYR A 110 -6.14 16.39 -17.70
N GLY A 111 -7.35 16.81 -17.35
CA GLY A 111 -8.53 16.71 -18.22
C GLY A 111 -9.03 15.28 -18.43
N PHE A 112 -8.81 14.39 -17.47
CA PHE A 112 -9.29 13.00 -17.52
C PHE A 112 -10.76 12.91 -17.10
N LYS A 113 -11.49 11.98 -17.73
CA LYS A 113 -12.92 11.74 -17.45
C LYS A 113 -13.16 10.84 -16.23
N GLN A 114 -12.13 10.13 -15.79
CA GLN A 114 -12.22 9.17 -14.70
C GLN A 114 -12.25 9.93 -13.37
N MET A 115 -13.31 9.70 -12.60
CA MET A 115 -13.53 10.27 -11.28
C MET A 115 -13.99 9.15 -10.34
N LEU A 116 -13.61 9.25 -9.08
CA LEU A 116 -14.17 8.45 -7.99
C LEU A 116 -15.36 9.20 -7.38
N GLU A 117 -16.44 8.48 -7.09
CA GLU A 117 -17.59 9.02 -6.36
C GLU A 117 -17.16 9.38 -4.93
N THR A 118 -17.69 10.48 -4.40
CA THR A 118 -17.46 10.87 -3.00
C THR A 118 -18.46 10.15 -2.10
N THR A 119 -18.09 9.95 -0.84
CA THR A 119 -18.93 9.32 0.19
C THR A 119 -20.25 10.06 0.42
N GLU A 120 -20.31 11.38 0.17
CA GLU A 120 -21.55 12.18 0.24
C GLU A 120 -22.57 11.82 -0.85
N GLU A 121 -22.12 11.50 -2.07
CA GLU A 121 -23.03 11.13 -3.17
C GLU A 121 -23.66 9.74 -2.96
N ASN A 122 -23.00 8.85 -2.21
CA ASN A 122 -23.54 7.51 -1.91
C ASN A 122 -24.68 7.55 -0.90
N ASN A 123 -24.65 8.46 0.07
CA ASN A 123 -25.71 8.61 1.07
C ASN A 123 -26.97 9.34 0.53
N SER A 124 -26.88 10.01 -0.62
CA SER A 124 -28.04 10.65 -1.29
C SER A 124 -28.78 9.73 -2.27
N LYS A 125 -28.26 8.51 -2.49
CA LYS A 125 -28.86 7.48 -3.37
C LYS A 125 -29.48 6.31 -2.59
N LEU A 126 -29.55 6.38 -1.25
CA LEU A 126 -30.17 5.38 -0.36
C LEU A 126 -31.48 5.91 0.23
#